data_AF-A0A2D6MN08-F1
#
_entry.id   AF-A0A2D6MN08-F1
#
_cell.length_a   1.000
_cell.length_b   1.000
_cell.length_c   1.000
_cell.angle_alpha   90.00
_cell.angle_beta   90.00
_cell.angle_gamma   90.00
#
_symmetry.space_group_name_H-M   'P 1'
#
loop_
_entity.id
_entity.type
_entity.pdbx_description
1 polymer ?
#
loop_
_entity_poly.entity_id
_entity_poly.type
_entity_poly.pdbx_seq_one_letter_code
_entity_poly.pdbx_strand_id
1 'polypeptide(L)'
;MKSALAVVLLGLAALIVQGALARTFPPPWCPDLAWLVVVGVGLRWPGFLSGLLVALGLGFAADLVSGSLMGQHALMRLVTFFAAAVAARQLDLSGGVPITIFVFGMTFVYGLAIVSTLSFFVGSGGIGLDFFGSATAFAIVNVLAAGPMIVLVERVLARFSDEEAARRAPLPIGYRPRGSLG
;
A
#
# COMPACT_ATOMS: atom_id res chain seq x y z
N MET A 1 -7.52 -2.58 16.11
CA MET A 1 -8.42 -1.71 15.29
C MET A 1 -7.81 -0.35 15.01
N LYS A 2 -7.06 0.24 15.95
CA LYS A 2 -6.46 1.57 15.78
C LYS A 2 -5.48 1.64 14.60
N SER A 3 -4.64 0.61 14.43
CA SER A 3 -3.70 0.49 13.32
C SER A 3 -4.41 0.51 11.96
N ALA A 4 -5.53 -0.21 11.83
CA ALA A 4 -6.31 -0.24 10.58
C ALA A 4 -6.86 1.14 10.25
N LEU A 5 -7.45 1.82 11.23
CA LEU A 5 -7.94 3.18 11.05
C LEU A 5 -6.80 4.16 10.70
N ALA A 6 -5.65 4.07 11.37
CA ALA A 6 -4.50 4.93 11.09
C ALA A 6 -3.95 4.74 9.67
N VAL A 7 -3.88 3.49 9.19
CA VAL A 7 -3.42 3.21 7.82
C VAL A 7 -4.47 3.58 6.78
N VAL A 8 -5.76 3.42 7.07
CA VAL A 8 -6.82 3.96 6.20
C VAL A 8 -6.71 5.48 6.09
N LEU A 9 -6.55 6.19 7.21
CA LEU A 9 -6.35 7.64 7.20
C LEU A 9 -5.07 8.03 6.44
N LEU A 10 -3.98 7.28 6.60
CA LEU A 10 -2.76 7.48 5.84
C LEU A 10 -2.99 7.31 4.33
N GLY A 11 -3.70 6.25 3.93
CA GLY A 11 -4.03 6.00 2.52
C GLY A 11 -4.95 7.07 1.92
N LEU A 12 -5.92 7.58 2.70
CA LEU A 12 -6.77 8.71 2.29
C LEU A 12 -5.97 10.00 2.17
N ALA A 13 -5.08 10.29 3.12
CA ALA A 13 -4.17 11.44 3.04
C ALA A 13 -3.26 11.32 1.81
N ALA A 14 -2.72 10.13 1.52
CA ALA A 14 -1.94 9.85 0.33
C ALA A 14 -2.72 10.12 -0.96
N LEU A 15 -4.01 9.73 -1.03
CA LEU A 15 -4.89 10.06 -2.16
C LEU A 15 -5.07 11.57 -2.34
N ILE A 16 -5.28 12.32 -1.26
CA ILE A 16 -5.45 13.78 -1.30
C ILE A 16 -4.15 14.44 -1.79
N VAL A 17 -3.00 14.04 -1.23
CA VAL A 17 -1.69 14.57 -1.62
C VAL A 17 -1.39 14.23 -3.07
N GLN A 18 -1.64 12.99 -3.51
CA GLN A 18 -1.49 12.57 -4.90
C GLN A 18 -2.39 13.40 -5.84
N GLY A 19 -3.65 13.63 -5.47
CA GLY A 19 -4.56 14.49 -6.23
C GLY A 19 -4.08 15.94 -6.35
N ALA A 20 -3.48 16.48 -5.29
CA ALA A 20 -2.86 17.80 -5.31
C ALA A 20 -1.58 17.83 -6.18
N LEU A 21 -0.72 16.82 -6.05
CA LEU A 21 0.50 16.67 -6.85
C LEU A 21 0.18 16.53 -8.34
N ALA A 22 -0.88 15.80 -8.71
CA ALA A 22 -1.31 15.62 -10.09
C ALA A 22 -1.72 16.94 -10.79
N ARG A 23 -2.03 17.99 -10.02
CA ARG A 23 -2.26 19.34 -10.58
C ARG A 23 -0.98 20.08 -10.95
N THR A 24 0.14 19.68 -10.35
CA THR A 24 1.44 20.33 -10.52
C THR A 24 2.33 19.54 -11.48
N PHE A 25 2.29 18.21 -11.39
CA PHE A 25 3.08 17.30 -12.19
C PHE A 25 2.17 16.51 -13.14
N PRO A 26 2.29 16.71 -14.47
CA PRO A 26 1.50 15.95 -15.42
C PRO A 26 1.92 14.47 -15.40
N PRO A 27 1.04 13.53 -15.78
CA PRO A 27 1.43 12.15 -16.06
C PRO A 27 2.61 12.13 -17.06
N PRO A 28 3.62 11.25 -16.88
CA PRO A 28 3.75 10.15 -15.91
C PRO A 28 4.49 10.50 -14.60
N TRP A 29 4.66 11.79 -14.26
CA TRP A 29 5.59 12.21 -13.20
C TRP A 29 4.98 12.27 -11.79
N CYS A 30 3.69 11.98 -11.63
CA CYS A 30 3.02 11.97 -10.33
C CYS A 30 3.01 10.55 -9.73
N PRO A 31 3.59 10.27 -8.56
CA PRO A 31 3.58 8.93 -7.95
C PRO A 31 2.19 8.51 -7.46
N ASP A 32 1.89 7.21 -7.50
CA ASP A 32 0.69 6.64 -6.86
C ASP A 32 0.96 6.33 -5.39
N LEU A 33 0.93 7.37 -4.55
CA LEU A 33 1.23 7.29 -3.12
C LEU A 33 0.26 6.35 -2.40
N ALA A 34 -1.01 6.34 -2.77
CA ALA A 34 -2.01 5.50 -2.13
C ALA A 34 -1.83 4.02 -2.50
N TRP A 35 -1.43 3.73 -3.73
CA TRP A 35 -1.01 2.37 -4.11
C TRP A 35 0.25 1.92 -3.36
N LEU A 36 1.23 2.81 -3.16
CA LEU A 36 2.41 2.49 -2.35
C LEU A 36 2.06 2.19 -0.88
N VAL A 37 1.03 2.83 -0.31
CA VAL A 37 0.49 2.44 1.00
C VAL A 37 -0.01 1.00 0.97
N VAL A 38 -0.75 0.59 -0.07
CA VAL A 38 -1.23 -0.79 -0.22
C VAL A 38 -0.08 -1.79 -0.36
N VAL A 39 0.98 -1.44 -1.10
CA VAL A 39 2.21 -2.24 -1.16
C VAL A 39 2.82 -2.39 0.23
N GLY A 40 3.01 -1.30 0.97
CA GLY A 40 3.54 -1.33 2.33
C GLY A 40 2.70 -2.17 3.29
N VAL A 41 1.37 -2.10 3.16
CA VAL A 41 0.44 -2.96 3.90
C VAL A 41 0.64 -4.43 3.52
N GLY A 42 0.70 -4.77 2.23
CA GLY A 42 0.98 -6.15 1.81
C GLY A 42 2.30 -6.69 2.36
N LEU A 43 3.34 -5.85 2.44
CA LEU A 43 4.66 -6.25 2.92
C LEU A 43 4.78 -6.38 4.45
N ARG A 44 4.09 -5.52 5.22
CA ARG A 44 4.34 -5.36 6.67
C ARG A 44 3.15 -5.69 7.57
N TRP A 45 1.97 -5.89 7.02
CA TRP A 45 0.75 -6.03 7.83
C TRP A 45 0.64 -7.43 8.48
N PRO A 46 0.36 -7.52 9.80
CA PRO A 46 0.41 -8.79 10.53
C PRO A 46 -0.73 -9.76 10.18
N GLY A 47 -1.91 -9.25 9.82
CA GLY A 47 -3.11 -10.06 9.59
C GLY A 47 -3.59 -10.03 8.13
N PHE A 48 -3.58 -11.17 7.44
CA PHE A 48 -3.92 -11.23 6.02
C PHE A 48 -5.31 -10.65 5.69
N LEU A 49 -6.36 -11.10 6.39
CA LEU A 49 -7.73 -10.67 6.13
C LEU A 49 -7.96 -9.18 6.45
N SER A 50 -7.35 -8.66 7.52
CA SER A 50 -7.50 -7.24 7.87
C SER A 50 -6.74 -6.33 6.91
N GLY A 51 -5.55 -6.74 6.45
CA GLY A 51 -4.81 -6.02 5.41
C GLY A 51 -5.56 -6.00 4.08
N LEU A 52 -6.20 -7.11 3.71
CA LEU A 52 -7.06 -7.22 2.53
C LEU A 52 -8.21 -6.20 2.56
N LEU A 53 -8.92 -6.12 3.69
CA LEU A 53 -10.03 -5.18 3.86
C LEU A 53 -9.56 -3.71 3.77
N VAL A 54 -8.39 -3.40 4.33
CA VAL A 54 -7.78 -2.06 4.21
C VAL A 54 -7.43 -1.75 2.75
N ALA A 55 -6.79 -2.67 2.03
CA ALA A 55 -6.45 -2.51 0.62
C ALA A 55 -7.69 -2.32 -0.26
N LEU A 56 -8.74 -3.11 -0.01
CA LEU A 56 -10.01 -3.03 -0.71
C LEU A 56 -10.71 -1.69 -0.45
N GLY A 57 -10.81 -1.27 0.82
CA GLY A 57 -11.41 0.00 1.21
C GLY A 57 -10.70 1.20 0.60
N LEU A 58 -9.36 1.19 0.61
CA LEU A 58 -8.57 2.23 -0.05
C LEU A 58 -8.79 2.22 -1.57
N GLY A 59 -8.96 1.07 -2.20
CA GLY A 59 -9.23 1.01 -3.63
C GLY A 59 -10.60 1.52 -4.03
N PHE A 60 -11.64 1.22 -3.27
CA PHE A 60 -12.94 1.87 -3.49
C PHE A 60 -12.87 3.39 -3.27
N ALA A 61 -12.11 3.85 -2.28
CA ALA A 61 -11.90 5.29 -2.10
C ALA A 61 -11.19 5.91 -3.32
N ALA A 62 -10.23 5.20 -3.91
CA ALA A 62 -9.56 5.66 -5.13
C ALA A 62 -10.53 5.71 -6.33
N ASP A 63 -11.38 4.69 -6.51
CA ASP A 63 -12.41 4.68 -7.55
C ASP A 63 -13.36 5.89 -7.43
N LEU A 64 -13.81 6.22 -6.21
CA LEU A 64 -14.67 7.37 -5.95
C LEU A 64 -13.99 8.71 -6.27
N VAL A 65 -12.69 8.83 -5.97
CA VAL A 65 -11.94 10.08 -6.17
C VAL A 65 -11.49 10.25 -7.62
N SER A 66 -11.16 9.16 -8.32
CA SER A 66 -10.66 9.22 -9.70
C SER A 66 -11.77 9.31 -10.74
N GLY A 67 -13.02 8.97 -10.38
CA GLY A 67 -14.12 8.86 -11.34
C GLY A 67 -13.97 7.66 -12.29
N SER A 68 -13.12 6.69 -11.92
CA SER A 68 -12.91 5.46 -12.67
C SER A 68 -14.09 4.50 -12.56
N LEU A 69 -14.07 3.41 -13.34
CA LEU A 69 -15.00 2.29 -13.20
C LEU A 69 -14.98 1.78 -11.74
N MET A 70 -16.14 1.78 -11.09
CA MET A 70 -16.24 1.38 -9.70
C MET A 70 -15.78 -0.07 -9.51
N GLY A 71 -14.78 -0.28 -8.65
CA GLY A 71 -14.16 -1.58 -8.41
C GLY A 71 -12.86 -1.81 -9.19
N GLN A 72 -12.48 -0.95 -10.13
CA GLN A 72 -11.24 -1.12 -10.90
C GLN A 72 -10.00 -0.97 -10.03
N HIS A 73 -9.85 0.14 -9.31
CA HIS A 73 -8.73 0.33 -8.40
C HIS A 73 -8.83 -0.61 -7.19
N ALA A 74 -10.04 -0.93 -6.73
CA ALA A 74 -10.27 -1.94 -5.70
C ALA A 74 -9.68 -3.31 -6.09
N LEU A 75 -9.99 -3.80 -7.29
CA LEU A 75 -9.47 -5.05 -7.82
C LEU A 75 -7.95 -5.00 -7.96
N MET A 76 -7.41 -3.92 -8.54
CA MET A 76 -5.97 -3.81 -8.77
C MET A 76 -5.16 -3.71 -7.48
N ARG A 77 -5.68 -3.00 -6.47
CA ARG A 77 -5.06 -2.93 -5.14
C ARG A 77 -5.15 -4.24 -4.39
N LEU A 78 -6.24 -5.00 -4.58
CA LEU A 78 -6.35 -6.34 -4.06
C LEU A 78 -5.27 -7.26 -4.66
N VAL A 79 -5.15 -7.30 -5.99
CA VAL A 79 -4.09 -8.08 -6.68
C VAL A 79 -2.70 -7.67 -6.19
N THR A 80 -2.45 -6.36 -6.06
CA THR A 80 -1.17 -5.83 -5.56
C THR A 80 -0.91 -6.27 -4.12
N PHE A 81 -1.91 -6.18 -3.24
CA PHE A 81 -1.81 -6.64 -1.85
C PHE A 81 -1.48 -8.13 -1.78
N PHE A 82 -2.18 -8.97 -2.55
CA PHE A 82 -1.89 -10.41 -2.63
C PHE A 82 -0.46 -10.66 -3.09
N ALA A 83 -0.02 -10.02 -4.19
CA ALA A 83 1.33 -10.16 -4.71
C ALA A 83 2.38 -9.75 -3.68
N ALA A 84 2.20 -8.61 -3.00
CA ALA A 84 3.10 -8.12 -1.96
C ALA A 84 3.12 -9.05 -0.74
N ALA A 85 1.97 -9.53 -0.28
CA ALA A 85 1.87 -10.44 0.86
C ALA A 85 2.49 -11.81 0.58
N VAL A 86 2.35 -12.32 -0.64
CA VAL A 86 3.02 -13.56 -1.07
C VAL A 86 4.53 -13.33 -1.20
N ALA A 87 4.94 -12.24 -1.84
CA ALA A 87 6.35 -11.91 -2.02
C ALA A 87 7.06 -11.70 -0.68
N ALA A 88 6.43 -11.06 0.30
CA ALA A 88 6.99 -10.89 1.65
C ALA A 88 7.19 -12.20 2.42
N ARG A 89 6.48 -13.28 2.04
CA ARG A 89 6.60 -14.61 2.65
C ARG A 89 7.58 -15.51 1.92
N GLN A 90 7.72 -15.33 0.60
CA GLN A 90 8.56 -16.19 -0.24
C GLN A 90 9.94 -15.60 -0.52
N LEU A 91 10.07 -14.27 -0.48
CA LEU A 91 11.28 -13.55 -0.80
C LEU A 91 11.72 -12.76 0.43
N ASP A 92 13.03 -12.71 0.67
CA ASP A 92 13.59 -11.81 1.66
C ASP A 92 13.57 -10.38 1.12
N LEU A 93 12.44 -9.69 1.30
CA LEU A 93 12.23 -8.30 0.92
C LEU A 93 12.71 -7.31 1.99
N SER A 94 13.63 -7.71 2.86
CA SER A 94 14.21 -6.81 3.87
C SER A 94 15.10 -5.72 3.27
N GLY A 95 15.67 -5.97 2.09
CA GLY A 95 16.55 -5.05 1.38
C GLY A 95 15.80 -4.02 0.52
N GLY A 96 16.42 -2.85 0.33
CA GLY A 96 15.92 -1.83 -0.60
C GLY A 96 15.85 -2.33 -2.04
N VAL A 97 16.85 -3.09 -2.49
CA VAL A 97 16.92 -3.59 -3.88
C VAL A 97 15.72 -4.50 -4.25
N PRO A 98 15.40 -5.56 -3.49
CA PRO A 98 14.21 -6.37 -3.76
C PRO A 98 12.91 -5.55 -3.82
N ILE A 99 12.73 -4.58 -2.93
CA ILE A 99 11.56 -3.69 -2.94
C ILE A 99 11.52 -2.86 -4.22
N THR A 100 12.65 -2.30 -4.67
CA THR A 100 12.69 -1.53 -5.92
C THR A 100 12.29 -2.36 -7.14
N ILE A 101 12.82 -3.59 -7.26
CA ILE A 101 12.48 -4.51 -8.35
C ILE A 101 11.00 -4.88 -8.31
N PHE A 102 10.48 -5.18 -7.12
CA PHE A 102 9.08 -5.53 -6.92
C PHE A 102 8.15 -4.38 -7.32
N VAL A 103 8.39 -3.16 -6.81
CA VAL A 103 7.58 -1.98 -7.10
C VAL A 103 7.65 -1.62 -8.58
N PHE A 104 8.83 -1.70 -9.18
CA PHE A 104 9.01 -1.46 -10.61
C PHE A 104 8.15 -2.42 -11.43
N GLY A 105 8.31 -3.74 -11.23
CA GLY A 105 7.55 -4.75 -11.97
C GLY A 105 6.04 -4.65 -11.74
N MET A 106 5.62 -4.45 -10.49
CA MET A 106 4.20 -4.32 -10.17
C MET A 106 3.57 -3.03 -10.73
N THR A 107 4.35 -1.96 -10.94
CA THR A 107 3.84 -0.76 -11.62
C THR A 107 3.47 -1.06 -13.08
N PHE A 108 4.26 -1.87 -13.79
CA PHE A 108 3.91 -2.31 -15.14
C PHE A 108 2.66 -3.18 -15.16
N VAL A 109 2.58 -4.16 -14.27
CA VAL A 109 1.41 -5.04 -14.16
C VAL A 109 0.15 -4.22 -13.87
N TYR A 110 0.24 -3.27 -12.94
CA TYR A 110 -0.86 -2.39 -12.59
C TYR A 110 -1.28 -1.51 -13.78
N GLY A 111 -0.34 -0.84 -14.44
CA GLY A 111 -0.63 -0.01 -15.61
C GLY A 111 -1.25 -0.79 -16.77
N LEU A 112 -0.72 -1.98 -17.06
CA LEU A 112 -1.23 -2.87 -18.11
C LEU A 112 -2.66 -3.32 -17.80
N ALA A 113 -2.92 -3.70 -16.54
CA ALA A 113 -4.23 -4.16 -16.13
C ALA A 113 -5.26 -3.01 -16.14
N ILE A 114 -4.87 -1.78 -15.77
CA ILE A 114 -5.72 -0.60 -15.90
C ILE A 114 -6.09 -0.35 -17.36
N VAL A 115 -5.10 -0.30 -18.26
CA VAL A 115 -5.34 -0.07 -19.70
C VAL A 115 -6.18 -1.18 -20.31
N SER A 116 -5.88 -2.44 -19.99
CA SER A 116 -6.65 -3.60 -20.49
C SER A 116 -8.11 -3.56 -20.04
N THR A 117 -8.35 -3.19 -18.77
CA THR A 117 -9.71 -3.05 -18.24
C THR A 117 -10.47 -1.93 -18.92
N LEU A 118 -9.83 -0.76 -19.12
CA LEU A 118 -10.44 0.37 -19.82
C LEU A 118 -10.71 0.05 -21.29
N SER A 119 -9.79 -0.61 -21.98
CA SER A 119 -9.98 -1.03 -23.36
C SER A 119 -11.14 -2.02 -23.50
N PHE A 120 -11.31 -2.93 -22.54
CA PHE A 120 -12.41 -3.89 -22.55
C PHE A 120 -13.78 -3.24 -22.30
N PHE A 121 -13.90 -2.35 -21.31
CA PHE A 121 -15.20 -1.78 -20.93
C PHE A 121 -15.59 -0.51 -21.68
N VAL A 122 -14.61 0.31 -22.08
CA VAL A 122 -14.84 1.65 -22.66
C VAL A 122 -14.43 1.68 -24.14
N GLY A 123 -13.67 0.70 -24.62
CA GLY A 123 -13.18 0.67 -26.00
C GLY A 123 -12.00 1.64 -26.22
N SER A 124 -11.22 1.95 -25.19
CA SER A 124 -10.00 2.76 -25.37
C SER A 124 -9.02 2.07 -26.32
N GLY A 125 -8.34 2.88 -27.15
CA GLY A 125 -7.39 2.41 -28.16
C GLY A 125 -6.33 1.43 -27.61
N GLY A 126 -5.78 0.62 -28.50
CA GLY A 126 -4.84 -0.45 -28.13
C GLY A 126 -3.54 0.03 -27.47
N ILE A 127 -2.82 -0.91 -26.86
CA ILE A 127 -1.54 -0.65 -26.19
C ILE A 127 -0.49 -0.25 -27.24
N GLY A 128 -0.16 1.04 -27.31
CA GLY A 128 0.87 1.59 -28.20
C GLY A 128 2.26 1.61 -27.57
N LEU A 129 3.30 1.95 -28.35
CA LEU A 129 4.68 2.07 -27.83
C LEU A 129 4.82 3.17 -26.76
N ASP A 130 4.01 4.22 -26.83
CA ASP A 130 3.98 5.31 -25.84
C ASP A 130 3.62 4.83 -24.43
N PHE A 131 2.90 3.70 -24.33
CA PHE A 131 2.61 3.05 -23.06
C PHE A 131 3.89 2.62 -22.35
N PHE A 132 4.85 2.03 -23.06
CA PHE A 132 6.08 1.54 -22.41
C PHE A 132 6.94 2.68 -21.90
N GLY A 133 7.06 3.77 -22.66
CA GLY A 133 7.78 4.97 -22.24
C GLY A 133 7.16 5.60 -20.99
N SER A 134 5.84 5.81 -21.00
CA SER A 134 5.11 6.38 -19.86
C SER A 134 5.10 5.46 -18.64
N ALA A 135 4.90 4.14 -18.82
CA ALA A 135 4.95 3.15 -17.76
C ALA A 135 6.35 3.06 -17.12
N THR A 136 7.41 3.15 -17.92
CA THR A 136 8.79 3.15 -17.40
C THR A 136 9.06 4.39 -16.54
N ALA A 137 8.70 5.57 -17.04
CA ALA A 137 8.86 6.81 -16.29
C ALA A 137 8.05 6.79 -14.98
N PHE A 138 6.80 6.32 -15.04
CA PHE A 138 5.92 6.17 -13.87
C PHE A 138 6.47 5.15 -12.86
N ALA A 139 7.01 4.03 -13.33
CA ALA A 139 7.65 3.02 -12.48
C ALA A 139 8.89 3.57 -11.76
N ILE A 140 9.73 4.36 -12.44
CA ILE A 140 10.87 5.03 -11.80
C ILE A 140 10.39 5.97 -10.68
N VAL A 141 9.37 6.79 -10.95
CA VAL A 141 8.81 7.72 -9.96
C VAL A 141 8.23 6.98 -8.75
N ASN A 142 7.49 5.88 -8.97
CA ASN A 142 6.99 5.05 -7.88
C ASN A 142 8.10 4.39 -7.07
N VAL A 143 9.17 3.89 -7.72
CA VAL A 143 10.34 3.31 -7.04
C VAL A 143 11.00 4.33 -6.12
N LEU A 144 11.19 5.57 -6.59
CA LEU A 144 11.77 6.65 -5.79
C LEU A 144 10.88 6.99 -4.58
N ALA A 145 9.57 6.98 -4.75
CA ALA A 145 8.61 7.23 -3.66
C ALA A 145 8.39 6.04 -2.72
N ALA A 146 8.71 4.80 -3.15
CA ALA A 146 8.39 3.59 -2.42
C ALA A 146 9.09 3.50 -1.07
N GLY A 147 10.39 3.79 -1.00
CA GLY A 147 11.16 3.72 0.24
C GLY A 147 10.54 4.57 1.37
N PRO A 148 10.39 5.89 1.17
CA PRO A 148 9.76 6.76 2.16
C PRO A 148 8.33 6.32 2.54
N MET A 149 7.52 5.91 1.56
CA MET A 149 6.14 5.50 1.82
C MET A 149 6.04 4.20 2.61
N ILE A 150 6.85 3.20 2.29
CA ILE A 150 6.88 1.92 3.02
C ILE A 150 7.39 2.14 4.45
N VAL A 151 8.44 2.94 4.63
CA VAL A 151 8.95 3.31 5.97
C VAL A 151 7.87 4.04 6.78
N LEU A 152 7.09 4.92 6.15
CA LEU A 152 5.99 5.62 6.82
C LEU A 152 4.89 4.65 7.26
N VAL A 153 4.49 3.70 6.39
CA VAL A 153 3.53 2.65 6.75
C VAL A 153 4.06 1.81 7.92
N GLU A 154 5.34 1.42 7.87
CA GLU A 154 5.98 0.64 8.93
C GLU A 154 5.99 1.39 10.27
N ARG A 155 6.31 2.69 10.26
CA ARG A 155 6.27 3.55 11.46
C ARG A 155 4.87 3.69 12.03
N VAL A 156 3.85 3.89 11.19
CA VAL A 156 2.45 3.95 11.64
C VAL A 156 2.05 2.62 12.26
N LEU A 157 2.40 1.50 11.60
CA LEU A 157 2.12 0.17 12.12
C LEU A 157 2.77 -0.09 13.47
N ALA A 158 4.07 0.17 13.60
CA ALA A 158 4.80 0.00 14.86
C ALA A 158 4.16 0.84 15.97
N ARG A 159 3.90 2.13 15.70
CA ARG A 159 3.35 3.05 16.70
C ARG A 159 2.01 2.61 17.26
N PHE A 160 1.11 2.09 16.43
CA PHE A 160 -0.24 1.71 16.85
C PHE A 160 -0.39 0.23 17.22
N SER A 161 0.57 -0.63 16.86
CA SER A 161 0.60 -2.04 17.26
C SER A 161 1.07 -2.23 18.70
N ASP A 162 2.06 -1.46 19.15
CA ASP A 162 2.61 -1.56 20.51
C ASP A 162 1.57 -1.22 21.60
N GLU A 163 0.63 -0.33 21.30
CA GLU A 163 -0.48 -0.02 22.22
C GLU A 163 -1.43 -1.21 22.43
N GLU A 164 -1.59 -2.07 21.41
CA GLU A 164 -2.43 -3.27 21.48
C GLU A 164 -1.69 -4.42 22.16
N ALA A 165 -0.37 -4.53 21.98
CA ALA A 165 0.48 -5.47 22.71
C ALA A 165 0.56 -5.12 24.21
N ALA A 166 0.75 -3.84 24.56
CA ALA A 166 0.78 -3.38 25.95
C ALA A 166 -0.55 -3.60 26.69
N ARG A 167 -1.70 -3.53 25.99
CA ARG A 167 -3.02 -3.85 26.56
C ARG A 167 -3.28 -5.35 26.75
N ARG A 168 -2.61 -6.20 25.97
CA ARG A 168 -2.70 -7.66 26.05
C ARG A 168 -1.64 -8.29 26.95
N ALA A 169 -0.65 -7.51 27.39
CA ALA A 169 0.26 -7.95 28.42
C ALA A 169 -0.56 -8.32 29.66
N PRO A 170 -0.40 -9.54 30.21
CA PRO A 170 -1.13 -9.94 31.40
C PRO A 170 -0.86 -8.91 32.50
N LEU A 171 -1.93 -8.43 33.14
CA LEU A 171 -1.83 -7.66 34.37
C LEU A 171 -0.82 -8.37 35.27
N PRO A 172 0.15 -7.66 35.88
CA PRO A 172 1.03 -8.28 36.86
C PRO A 172 0.14 -8.76 38.01
N ILE A 173 -0.27 -10.03 37.94
CA ILE A 173 -0.92 -10.74 39.04
C ILE A 173 0.14 -10.73 40.13
N GLY A 174 -0.09 -9.86 41.10
CA GLY A 174 0.90 -9.43 42.06
C GLY A 174 1.53 -10.62 42.77
N TYR A 175 2.73 -10.98 42.35
CA TYR A 175 3.69 -11.62 43.23
C TYR A 175 4.42 -10.50 43.95
N ARG A 176 3.82 -10.01 45.04
CA ARG A 176 4.56 -9.25 46.05
C ARG A 176 5.46 -10.27 46.76
N PRO A 177 6.79 -10.22 46.63
CA PRO A 177 7.63 -11.03 47.47
C PRO A 177 7.38 -10.58 48.91
N ARG A 178 6.80 -11.48 49.69
CA ARG A 178 6.58 -11.31 51.13
C ARG A 178 7.96 -11.03 51.72
N GLY A 179 8.14 -9.83 52.27
CA GLY A 179 9.39 -9.45 52.92
C GLY A 179 9.82 -10.52 53.91
N SER A 180 11.06 -10.98 53.75
CA SER A 180 11.71 -11.79 54.76
C SER A 180 11.91 -10.91 55.99
N LEU A 181 11.26 -11.30 57.09
CA LEU A 181 11.58 -10.80 58.42
C LEU A 181 13.05 -11.13 58.71
N GLY A 182 13.83 -10.10 58.94
CA GLY A 182 15.13 -10.12 59.59
C GLY A 182 15.12 -9.04 60.66
#